data_AF-A0A6N1B6M8-F1
#
_entry.id   AF-A0A6N1B6M8-F1
#
_cell.length_a   1.000
_cell.length_b   1.000
_cell.length_c   1.000
_cell.angle_alpha   90.00
_cell.angle_beta   90.00
_cell.angle_gamma   90.00
#
_symmetry.space_group_name_H-M   'P 1'
#
loop_
_entity.id
_entity.type
_entity.pdbx_description
1 polymer ?
#
loop_
_entity_poly.entity_id
_entity_poly.type
_entity_poly.pdbx_seq_one_letter_code
_entity_poly.pdbx_strand_id
1 'polypeptide(L)' 'MCCRAAVERVFAELVARGEPEGHAREAGLVIFRFHHPNVPASEAAVTVDFWTRPSLLH' A
#
# COMPACT_ATOMS: atom_id res chain seq x y z
N MET A 1 13.46 -3.97 7.55
CA MET A 1 12.60 -2.85 7.13
C MET A 1 11.16 -3.25 7.38
N CYS A 2 10.35 -2.42 8.04
CA CYS A 2 8.94 -2.75 8.29
C CYS A 2 8.14 -2.64 6.98
N CYS A 3 7.43 -3.70 6.58
CA CYS A 3 6.65 -3.73 5.33
C CYS A 3 5.69 -2.55 5.17
N ARG A 4 5.16 -2.04 6.29
CA ARG A 4 4.35 -0.82 6.33
C ARG A 4 5.05 0.39 5.71
N ALA A 5 6.28 0.68 6.11
CA ALA A 5 7.02 1.83 5.61
C ALA A 5 7.33 1.70 4.10
N ALA A 6 7.56 0.47 3.61
CA ALA A 6 7.76 0.22 2.18
C ALA A 6 6.48 0.46 1.36
N VAL A 7 5.33 0.01 1.88
CA VAL A 7 4.01 0.23 1.27
C VAL A 7 3.63 1.71 1.27
N GLU A 8 3.76 2.40 2.40
CA GLU A 8 3.46 3.84 2.52
C GLU A 8 4.37 4.66 1.58
N ARG A 9 5.66 4.30 1.49
CA ARG A 9 6.61 4.96 0.60
C ARG A 9 6.25 4.81 -0.87
N VAL A 10 6.00 3.59 -1.35
CA VAL A 10 5.66 3.38 -2.77
C VAL A 10 4.36 4.08 -3.14
N PHE A 11 3.38 4.06 -2.23
CA PHE A 11 2.12 4.75 -2.41
C PHE A 11 2.33 6.26 -2.56
N ALA A 12 3.05 6.88 -1.62
CA ALA A 12 3.34 8.31 -1.65
C ALA A 12 4.14 8.73 -2.89
N GLU A 13 5.13 7.93 -3.31
CA GLU A 13 5.94 8.21 -4.49
C GLU A 13 5.12 8.13 -5.80
N LEU A 14 4.19 7.17 -5.93
CA LEU A 14 3.34 7.04 -7.11
C LEU A 14 2.29 8.15 -7.17
N VAL A 15 1.64 8.45 -6.05
CA VAL A 15 0.69 9.58 -5.97
C VAL A 15 1.39 10.90 -6.28
N ALA A 16 2.60 11.14 -5.77
CA ALA A 16 3.38 12.33 -6.07
C ALA A 16 3.76 12.47 -7.55
N ARG A 17 3.80 11.36 -8.30
CA ARG A 17 4.03 11.34 -9.76
C ARG A 17 2.75 11.55 -10.56
N GLY A 18 1.59 11.62 -9.91
CA GLY A 18 0.29 11.75 -10.57
C GLY A 18 -0.36 10.43 -10.97
N GLU A 19 0.16 9.30 -10.48
CA GLU A 19 -0.48 8.01 -10.71
C GLU A 19 -1.80 7.91 -9.93
N PRO A 20 -2.82 7.21 -10.48
CA PRO A 20 -4.06 6.98 -9.76
C PRO A 20 -3.82 6.25 -8.43
N GLU A 21 -4.53 6.65 -7.37
CA GLU A 21 -4.41 6.01 -6.05
C GLU A 21 -4.65 4.49 -6.09
N GLY A 22 -5.54 4.02 -6.97
CA GLY A 22 -5.78 2.60 -7.18
C GLY A 22 -4.52 1.86 -7.66
N HIS A 23 -3.79 2.45 -8.62
CA HIS A 23 -2.53 1.90 -9.10
C HIS A 23 -1.46 1.92 -8.00
N ALA A 24 -1.41 3.01 -7.22
CA ALA A 24 -0.48 3.12 -6.10
C ALA A 24 -0.74 2.08 -5.00
N ARG A 25 -2.01 1.77 -4.71
CA ARG A 25 -2.43 0.71 -3.79
C ARG A 25 -2.06 -0.67 -4.31
N GLU A 26 -2.29 -0.94 -5.60
CA GLU A 26 -1.90 -2.21 -6.23
C GLU A 26 -0.40 -2.45 -6.14
N ALA A 27 0.44 -1.43 -6.38
CA ALA A 27 1.89 -1.54 -6.21
C ALA A 27 2.28 -1.87 -4.75
N GLY A 28 1.63 -1.22 -3.77
CA GLY A 28 1.79 -1.56 -2.36
C GLY A 28 1.40 -3.00 -2.04
N LEU A 29 0.31 -3.49 -2.64
CA LEU A 29 -0.16 -4.87 -2.47
C LEU A 29 0.83 -5.90 -3.03
N VAL A 30 1.45 -5.62 -4.17
CA VAL A 30 2.52 -6.47 -4.74
C VAL A 30 3.69 -6.58 -3.75
N ILE A 31 4.15 -5.46 -3.21
CA ILE A 31 5.24 -5.44 -2.21
C ILE A 31 4.84 -6.20 -0.95
N PHE A 32 3.62 -6.00 -0.44
CA PHE A 32 3.14 -6.68 0.76
C PHE A 32 3.10 -8.19 0.57
N ARG A 33 2.50 -8.67 -0.54
CA ARG A 33 2.35 -10.10 -0.83
C ARG A 33 3.67 -10.80 -1.12
N PHE A 34 4.67 -10.07 -1.64
CA PHE A 34 6.02 -10.60 -1.80
C PHE A 34 6.65 -10.98 -0.45
N HIS A 35 6.45 -10.16 0.58
CA HIS A 35 6.99 -10.41 1.93
C HIS A 35 6.08 -11.29 2.79
N HIS A 36 4.78 -11.32 2.50
CA HIS A 36 3.77 -12.04 3.27
C HIS A 36 2.93 -12.97 2.37
N PRO A 37 3.55 -14.01 1.76
CA PRO A 37 2.86 -14.89 0.81
C PRO A 37 1.74 -15.74 1.44
N ASN A 38 1.80 -15.94 2.76
CA ASN A 38 0.83 -16.73 3.51
C ASN A 38 -0.42 -15.93 3.93
N VAL A 39 -0.40 -14.60 3.79
CA VAL A 39 -1.55 -13.76 4.13
C VAL A 39 -2.57 -13.85 2.98
N PRO A 40 -3.85 -14.16 3.27
CA PRO A 40 -4.90 -14.17 2.25
C PRO A 40 -4.98 -12.85 1.48
N ALA A 41 -5.26 -12.93 0.17
CA ALA A 41 -5.27 -11.75 -0.69
C ALA A 41 -6.26 -10.67 -0.22
N SER A 42 -7.41 -11.07 0.33
CA SER A 42 -8.41 -10.16 0.91
C SER A 42 -7.87 -9.41 2.13
N GLU A 43 -7.17 -10.10 3.02
CA GLU A 43 -6.57 -9.51 4.22
C GLU A 43 -5.39 -8.60 3.87
N ALA A 44 -4.57 -8.99 2.89
CA ALA A 44 -3.50 -8.17 2.36
C ALA A 44 -4.02 -6.85 1.77
N ALA A 45 -5.12 -6.91 1.00
CA ALA A 45 -5.75 -5.72 0.42
C ALA A 45 -6.28 -4.78 1.51
N VAL A 46 -7.01 -5.30 2.51
CA VAL A 46 -7.50 -4.50 3.65
C VAL A 46 -6.35 -3.84 4.41
N THR A 47 -5.25 -4.57 4.62
CA THR A 47 -4.07 -4.06 5.32
C THR A 47 -3.40 -2.91 4.57
N VAL A 48 -3.15 -3.09 3.27
CA VAL A 48 -2.56 -2.06 2.41
C VAL A 48 -3.48 -0.86 2.29
N ASP A 49 -4.79 -1.10 2.18
CA ASP A 49 -5.76 -0.02 2.12
C ASP A 49 -5.76 0.83 3.39
N PHE A 50 -5.67 0.17 4.55
CA PHE A 50 -5.60 0.84 5.84
C PHE A 50 -4.34 1.71 5.97
N TRP A 51 -3.19 1.23 5.50
CA TRP A 51 -1.93 1.99 5.56
C TRP A 51 -1.86 3.16 4.58
N THR A 52 -2.58 3.08 3.47
CA THR A 52 -2.56 4.08 2.39
C THR A 52 -3.78 5.01 2.40
N ARG A 53 -4.60 4.98 3.45
CA ARG A 53 -5.68 5.95 3.64
C ARG A 53 -5.08 7.35 3.81
N PRO A 54 -5.59 8.36 3.08
CA PRO A 54 -5.28 9.75 3.40
C PRO A 54 -5.63 10.00 4.87
N SER A 55 -4.69 10.55 5.63
CA SER A 55 -4.99 11.04 6.97
C SER A 55 -5.99 12.18 6.82
N LEU A 56 -7.28 11.93 7.11
CA LEU A 56 -8.35 12.93 7.17
C LEU A 56 -8.19 13.85 8.39
N LEU A 57 -6.97 14.25 8.73
CA LEU A 57 -6.73 15.28 9.73
C LEU A 57 -6.88 16.64 9.04
N HIS A 58 -8.09 17.18 9.17
CA HIS A 58 -8.41 18.60 9.02
C HIS A 58 -7.65 19.43 10.05
#